data_AF-A0A167K5G8-F1
#
_entry.id   AF-A0A167K5G8-F1
#
_cell.length_a   1.000
_cell.length_b   1.000
_cell.length_c   1.000
_cell.angle_alpha   90.00
_cell.angle_beta   90.00
_cell.angle_gamma   90.00
#
_symmetry.space_group_name_H-M   'P 1'
#
loop_
_entity.id
_entity.type
_entity.pdbx_description
1 polymer ?
#
loop_
_entity_poly.entity_id
_entity_poly.type
_entity_poly.pdbx_seq_one_letter_code
_entity_poly.pdbx_strand_id
1 'polypeptide(L)'
;MKSVASLALVAATVPLVRAAGFNLLQNWQGSDFFNNWSYYGNYDNLTNGDAVFVTQAVAEAQPQLTFINGAGNAIVRVDNASTVVYPNKRNTVRLQSVESYGLGSLWVMDAVHLPYGCSVWPAFWSQAAKWPEGEIDTLENVNLALTNQMALHTEDGCTVPSSALMTGTLTDDDCGTDATKTQGCTVTDANQDSYGAAFAAAGGGVYATLLADTGVYIWFFSRANVPSDLSVSNPNSSPNPDGWGEPSGYYPSSTCPTSTFFEDQFIILDITLCGDFAGALDVYNQTCGPIPTEAPTNYCYTTNVIGNGSNYDAAYFEVQYIRVWSNVTTANTTTGSNSTGGGSGSSSGSGGTSGKSSAIPIFTKSAALAALLGIVGAVALLA
;
A
#
# COMPACT_ATOMS: atom_id res chain seq x y z
N MET A 1 69.91 28.16 31.46
CA MET A 1 68.48 28.46 31.32
C MET A 1 68.01 27.93 29.97
N LYS A 2 67.37 26.76 29.94
CA LYS A 2 66.72 26.21 28.74
C LYS A 2 65.27 25.94 29.12
N SER A 3 64.35 26.79 28.67
CA SER A 3 62.91 26.61 28.88
C SER A 3 62.40 25.57 27.88
N VAL A 4 61.78 24.50 28.40
CA VAL A 4 61.02 23.52 27.61
C VAL A 4 59.56 23.93 27.71
N ALA A 5 58.97 24.36 26.61
CA ALA A 5 57.55 24.66 26.52
C ALA A 5 56.78 23.35 26.30
N SER A 6 56.01 22.93 27.29
CA SER A 6 55.08 21.80 27.18
C SER A 6 53.86 22.22 26.36
N LEU A 7 53.69 21.60 25.19
CA LEU A 7 52.48 21.74 24.37
C LEU A 7 51.40 20.82 24.95
N ALA A 8 50.39 21.38 25.61
CA ALA A 8 49.21 20.63 26.03
C ALA A 8 48.29 20.42 24.81
N LEU A 9 48.19 19.18 24.35
CA LEU A 9 47.26 18.78 23.29
C LEU A 9 45.86 18.68 23.91
N VAL A 10 45.02 19.69 23.70
CA VAL A 10 43.60 19.63 24.04
C VAL A 10 42.92 18.75 22.99
N ALA A 11 42.68 17.48 23.31
CA ALA A 11 41.85 16.62 22.49
C ALA A 11 40.42 17.13 22.54
N ALA A 12 39.97 17.74 21.44
CA ALA A 12 38.56 18.07 21.25
C ALA A 12 37.77 16.76 21.21
N THR A 13 37.03 16.45 22.28
CA THR A 13 36.02 15.41 22.25
C THR A 13 34.90 15.88 21.34
N VAL A 14 34.93 15.44 20.08
CA VAL A 14 33.75 15.53 19.21
C VAL A 14 32.65 14.73 19.90
N PRO A 15 31.50 15.32 20.24
CA PRO A 15 30.38 14.51 20.69
C PRO A 15 30.05 13.56 19.54
N LEU A 16 30.20 12.25 19.79
CA LEU A 16 29.57 11.23 18.97
C LEU A 16 28.06 11.47 19.07
N VAL A 17 27.52 12.27 18.15
CA VAL A 17 26.11 12.14 17.80
C VAL A 17 26.00 10.72 17.31
N ARG A 18 25.43 9.82 18.14
CA ARG A 18 24.94 8.55 17.63
C ARG A 18 23.99 8.93 16.50
N ALA A 19 24.34 8.63 15.26
CA ALA A 19 23.36 8.54 14.19
C ALA A 19 22.22 7.69 14.77
N ALA A 20 21.01 8.25 14.80
CA ALA A 20 19.87 7.55 15.35
C ALA A 20 19.65 6.32 14.49
N GLY A 21 20.08 5.16 14.97
CA GLY A 21 19.88 3.89 14.28
C GLY A 21 18.38 3.61 14.16
N PHE A 22 17.99 2.97 13.07
CA PHE A 22 16.63 2.50 12.86
C PHE A 22 16.29 1.40 13.90
N ASN A 23 15.23 1.61 14.67
CA ASN A 23 14.69 0.64 15.61
C ASN A 23 13.58 -0.16 14.93
N LEU A 24 13.60 -1.48 15.05
CA LEU A 24 12.56 -2.35 14.51
C LEU A 24 11.23 -2.09 15.23
N LEU A 25 10.20 -1.70 14.48
CA LEU A 25 8.84 -1.50 14.97
C LEU A 25 7.97 -2.71 14.69
N GLN A 26 8.12 -3.32 13.51
CA GLN A 26 7.29 -4.44 13.09
C GLN A 26 8.06 -5.46 12.23
N ASN A 27 7.72 -6.75 12.41
CA ASN A 27 8.30 -7.86 11.66
C ASN A 27 7.24 -8.91 11.32
N TRP A 28 6.67 -8.82 10.12
CA TRP A 28 5.82 -9.86 9.55
C TRP A 28 6.69 -10.86 8.79
N GLN A 29 6.89 -12.04 9.37
CA GLN A 29 7.74 -13.10 8.81
C GLN A 29 7.28 -14.47 9.30
N GLY A 30 7.40 -15.50 8.46
CA GLY A 30 7.11 -16.88 8.87
C GLY A 30 5.67 -17.06 9.34
N SER A 31 5.47 -17.88 10.37
CA SER A 31 4.14 -18.15 10.94
C SER A 31 3.42 -16.90 11.43
N ASP A 32 4.15 -15.83 11.74
CA ASP A 32 3.60 -14.59 12.26
C ASP A 32 3.27 -13.57 11.17
N PHE A 33 3.50 -13.89 9.90
CA PHE A 33 3.32 -12.94 8.81
C PHE A 33 1.91 -12.38 8.75
N PHE A 34 0.88 -13.21 8.90
CA PHE A 34 -0.52 -12.78 8.81
C PHE A 34 -1.09 -12.20 10.12
N ASN A 35 -0.27 -12.02 11.15
CA ASN A 35 -0.70 -11.40 12.40
C ASN A 35 -0.85 -9.88 12.21
N ASN A 36 -1.89 -9.30 12.84
CA ASN A 36 -2.13 -7.84 12.88
C ASN A 36 -2.24 -7.17 11.50
N TRP A 37 -2.88 -7.85 10.55
CA TRP A 37 -3.36 -7.27 9.30
C TRP A 37 -4.88 -7.12 9.33
N SER A 38 -5.39 -6.05 8.73
CA SER A 38 -6.80 -5.91 8.37
C SER A 38 -7.02 -6.47 6.97
N TYR A 39 -7.99 -7.38 6.83
CA TYR A 39 -8.48 -7.87 5.54
C TYR A 39 -9.65 -6.99 5.08
N TYR A 40 -9.58 -6.45 3.87
CA TYR A 40 -10.53 -5.44 3.41
C TYR A 40 -12.01 -5.90 3.42
N GLY A 41 -12.29 -7.09 2.91
CA GLY A 41 -13.62 -7.70 3.05
C GLY A 41 -14.74 -7.08 2.19
N ASN A 42 -14.41 -6.52 1.03
CA ASN A 42 -15.39 -5.94 0.10
C ASN A 42 -14.97 -6.20 -1.36
N TYR A 43 -15.89 -6.03 -2.30
CA TYR A 43 -15.50 -5.93 -3.72
C TYR A 43 -14.60 -4.72 -3.93
N ASP A 44 -13.78 -4.75 -4.98
CA ASP A 44 -12.96 -3.59 -5.31
C ASP A 44 -13.83 -2.43 -5.81
N ASN A 45 -14.17 -1.56 -4.86
CA ASN A 45 -14.88 -0.31 -5.08
C ASN A 45 -13.92 0.90 -5.05
N LEU A 46 -12.61 0.65 -5.02
CA LEU A 46 -11.57 1.68 -4.88
C LEU A 46 -10.98 2.02 -6.25
N THR A 47 -10.62 1.00 -7.04
CA THR A 47 -10.09 1.15 -8.41
C THR A 47 -10.93 0.42 -9.46
N ASN A 48 -12.20 0.16 -9.10
CA ASN A 48 -13.21 -0.49 -9.93
C ASN A 48 -12.80 -1.88 -10.45
N GLY A 49 -11.89 -2.58 -9.75
CA GLY A 49 -11.42 -3.90 -10.14
C GLY A 49 -12.50 -4.98 -10.21
N ASP A 50 -12.23 -6.00 -11.00
CA ASP A 50 -13.02 -7.23 -11.13
C ASP A 50 -12.65 -8.30 -10.08
N ALA A 51 -12.42 -7.79 -8.87
CA ALA A 51 -11.96 -8.53 -7.72
C ALA A 51 -12.96 -8.45 -6.55
N VAL A 52 -12.96 -9.49 -5.72
CA VAL A 52 -13.52 -9.47 -4.36
C VAL A 52 -12.38 -9.65 -3.37
N PHE A 53 -12.04 -8.60 -2.63
CA PHE A 53 -11.11 -8.71 -1.52
C PHE A 53 -11.82 -9.41 -0.36
N VAL A 54 -11.39 -10.63 -0.07
CA VAL A 54 -12.08 -11.46 0.92
C VAL A 54 -11.84 -10.98 2.35
N THR A 55 -12.75 -11.35 3.26
CA THR A 55 -12.51 -11.18 4.70
C THR A 55 -11.52 -12.22 5.19
N GLN A 56 -10.91 -12.00 6.37
CA GLN A 56 -10.02 -12.99 6.99
C GLN A 56 -10.69 -14.36 7.15
N ALA A 57 -11.95 -14.40 7.61
CA ALA A 57 -12.68 -15.66 7.78
C ALA A 57 -12.88 -16.43 6.46
N VAL A 58 -13.02 -15.72 5.33
CA VAL A 58 -13.11 -16.35 4.00
C VAL A 58 -11.73 -16.83 3.55
N ALA A 59 -10.65 -16.06 3.79
CA ALA A 59 -9.29 -16.50 3.50
C ALA A 59 -8.90 -17.75 4.30
N GLU A 60 -9.29 -17.85 5.57
CA GLU A 60 -9.10 -19.04 6.41
C GLU A 60 -9.90 -20.25 5.91
N ALA A 61 -11.10 -20.03 5.38
CA ALA A 61 -11.92 -21.07 4.76
C ALA A 61 -11.45 -21.46 3.34
N GLN A 62 -10.66 -20.60 2.69
CA GLN A 62 -10.08 -20.77 1.36
C GLN A 62 -8.55 -20.62 1.45
N PRO A 63 -7.85 -21.57 2.09
CA PRO A 63 -6.45 -21.43 2.47
C PRO A 63 -5.49 -21.34 1.28
N GLN A 64 -5.97 -21.49 0.05
CA GLN A 64 -5.18 -21.19 -1.15
C GLN A 64 -4.93 -19.70 -1.37
N LEU A 65 -5.70 -18.81 -0.72
CA LEU A 65 -5.59 -17.35 -0.86
C LEU A 65 -4.48 -16.75 0.00
N THR A 66 -4.39 -17.16 1.27
CA THR A 66 -3.30 -16.80 2.18
C THR A 66 -2.82 -17.99 2.99
N PHE A 67 -1.51 -18.26 2.95
CA PHE A 67 -0.89 -19.33 3.74
C PHE A 67 0.62 -19.18 3.84
N ILE A 68 1.26 -19.92 4.75
CA ILE A 68 2.71 -20.07 4.80
C ILE A 68 3.12 -21.31 4.02
N ASN A 69 3.97 -21.14 3.02
CA ASN A 69 4.43 -22.25 2.17
C ASN A 69 5.50 -23.11 2.89
N GLY A 70 5.94 -24.18 2.23
CA GLY A 70 6.93 -25.10 2.80
C GLY A 70 8.32 -24.49 3.04
N ALA A 71 8.63 -23.33 2.46
CA ALA A 71 9.86 -22.59 2.72
C ALA A 71 9.74 -21.62 3.91
N GLY A 72 8.55 -21.48 4.50
CA GLY A 72 8.28 -20.51 5.56
C GLY A 72 7.91 -19.11 5.04
N ASN A 73 7.65 -18.96 3.74
CA ASN A 73 7.29 -17.69 3.12
C ASN A 73 5.77 -17.52 3.11
N ALA A 74 5.31 -16.29 3.24
CA ALA A 74 3.90 -15.96 3.12
C ALA A 74 3.47 -15.89 1.66
N ILE A 75 2.35 -16.53 1.35
CA ILE A 75 1.70 -16.49 0.05
C ILE A 75 0.45 -15.64 0.15
N VAL A 76 0.31 -14.64 -0.72
CA VAL A 76 -0.93 -13.87 -0.92
C VAL A 76 -1.31 -13.99 -2.39
N ARG A 77 -2.48 -14.55 -2.69
CA ARG A 77 -2.80 -15.06 -4.03
C ARG A 77 -4.23 -14.71 -4.48
N VAL A 78 -4.38 -14.50 -5.79
CA VAL A 78 -5.68 -14.50 -6.50
C VAL A 78 -6.22 -15.93 -6.61
N ASP A 79 -7.51 -16.15 -6.35
CA ASP A 79 -8.13 -17.48 -6.52
C ASP A 79 -7.87 -18.07 -7.91
N ASN A 80 -7.05 -19.13 -7.97
CA ASN A 80 -6.65 -19.80 -9.20
C ASN A 80 -7.36 -21.15 -9.42
N ALA A 81 -8.39 -21.48 -8.62
CA ALA A 81 -9.01 -22.80 -8.63
C ALA A 81 -10.53 -22.79 -8.78
N SER A 82 -11.21 -21.74 -8.29
CA SER A 82 -12.67 -21.69 -8.38
C SER A 82 -13.16 -21.22 -9.75
N THR A 83 -14.29 -21.78 -10.18
CA THR A 83 -15.02 -21.31 -11.36
C THR A 83 -15.83 -20.06 -11.04
N VAL A 84 -15.52 -18.96 -11.72
CA VAL A 84 -16.27 -17.70 -11.68
C VAL A 84 -17.23 -17.64 -12.88
N VAL A 85 -18.51 -17.41 -12.62
CA VAL A 85 -19.55 -17.26 -13.66
C VAL A 85 -19.98 -15.80 -13.76
N TYR A 86 -20.34 -15.34 -14.96
CA TYR A 86 -20.86 -13.98 -15.17
C TYR A 86 -22.12 -13.72 -14.31
N PRO A 87 -22.28 -12.55 -13.65
CA PRO A 87 -21.36 -11.40 -13.58
C PRO A 87 -20.50 -11.36 -12.30
N ASN A 88 -20.18 -12.51 -11.70
CA ASN A 88 -19.41 -12.55 -10.44
C ASN A 88 -17.94 -12.17 -10.65
N LYS A 89 -17.32 -11.62 -9.60
CA LYS A 89 -15.90 -11.24 -9.56
C LYS A 89 -15.06 -12.35 -8.92
N ARG A 90 -13.74 -12.28 -9.08
CA ARG A 90 -12.82 -13.31 -8.56
C ARG A 90 -12.28 -12.94 -7.18
N ASN A 91 -12.22 -13.91 -6.29
CA ASN A 91 -11.68 -13.71 -4.95
C ASN A 91 -10.17 -13.44 -5.00
N THR A 92 -9.74 -12.49 -4.19
CA THR A 92 -8.34 -12.10 -3.97
C THR A 92 -8.23 -11.43 -2.60
N VAL A 93 -7.07 -10.86 -2.27
CA VAL A 93 -6.74 -10.39 -0.93
C VAL A 93 -6.18 -8.98 -1.00
N ARG A 94 -6.64 -8.13 -0.07
CA ARG A 94 -6.04 -6.83 0.27
C ARG A 94 -5.79 -6.82 1.76
N LEU A 95 -4.52 -6.73 2.14
CA LEU A 95 -4.05 -6.62 3.52
C LEU A 95 -3.64 -5.17 3.77
N GLN A 96 -4.06 -4.62 4.91
CA GLN A 96 -3.60 -3.32 5.40
C GLN A 96 -3.05 -3.46 6.82
N SER A 97 -1.93 -2.81 7.13
CA SER A 97 -1.40 -2.78 8.48
C SER A 97 -2.42 -2.17 9.46
N VAL A 98 -2.45 -2.68 10.68
CA VAL A 98 -3.31 -2.11 11.74
C VAL A 98 -2.75 -0.77 12.24
N GLU A 99 -1.42 -0.69 12.37
CA GLU A 99 -0.70 0.53 12.76
C GLU A 99 -0.33 1.35 11.52
N SER A 100 -0.22 2.67 11.69
CA SER A 100 0.32 3.61 10.70
C SER A 100 1.73 4.06 11.07
N TYR A 101 2.50 4.51 10.09
CA TYR A 101 3.91 4.86 10.24
C TYR A 101 4.21 6.23 9.62
N GLY A 102 4.71 7.15 10.43
CA GLY A 102 4.98 8.54 10.01
C GLY A 102 6.41 8.80 9.55
N LEU A 103 6.76 10.10 9.47
CA LEU A 103 8.11 10.57 9.12
C LEU A 103 9.21 9.89 9.94
N GLY A 104 10.30 9.54 9.26
CA GLY A 104 11.43 8.79 9.81
C GLY A 104 11.24 7.27 9.79
N SER A 105 10.16 6.78 9.17
CA SER A 105 9.90 5.34 9.03
C SER A 105 10.46 4.78 7.72
N LEU A 106 10.94 3.55 7.82
CA LEU A 106 11.45 2.74 6.70
C LEU A 106 10.68 1.43 6.68
N TRP A 107 9.99 1.13 5.59
CA TRP A 107 9.36 -0.18 5.38
C TRP A 107 10.01 -0.92 4.22
N VAL A 108 10.15 -2.23 4.39
CA VAL A 108 10.87 -3.10 3.47
C VAL A 108 10.09 -4.38 3.26
N MET A 109 9.91 -4.77 2.00
CA MET A 109 9.40 -6.08 1.59
C MET A 109 10.51 -6.87 0.90
N ASP A 110 10.82 -8.05 1.43
CA ASP A 110 11.64 -9.05 0.74
C ASP A 110 10.72 -10.13 0.15
N ALA A 111 10.72 -10.25 -1.17
CA ALA A 111 9.90 -11.23 -1.89
C ALA A 111 10.74 -12.07 -2.87
N VAL A 112 10.32 -13.30 -3.09
CA VAL A 112 10.89 -14.20 -4.11
C VAL A 112 10.00 -14.32 -5.35
N HIS A 113 8.73 -13.93 -5.24
CA HIS A 113 7.78 -13.87 -6.35
C HIS A 113 6.83 -12.68 -6.19
N LEU A 114 6.54 -11.99 -7.29
CA LEU A 114 5.50 -10.96 -7.38
C LEU A 114 4.38 -11.44 -8.30
N PRO A 115 3.12 -11.04 -8.11
CA PRO A 115 2.04 -11.38 -9.01
C PRO A 115 2.29 -10.81 -10.41
N TYR A 116 1.98 -11.56 -11.45
CA TYR A 116 1.90 -11.02 -12.81
C TYR A 116 0.98 -11.89 -13.67
N GLY A 117 0.55 -11.35 -14.81
CA GLY A 117 -0.36 -12.01 -15.72
C GLY A 117 -1.39 -11.05 -16.27
N CYS A 118 -2.01 -11.39 -17.39
CA CYS A 118 -3.06 -10.55 -17.94
C CYS A 118 -4.20 -10.37 -16.95
N SER A 119 -4.72 -9.14 -16.88
CA SER A 119 -5.62 -8.58 -15.86
C SER A 119 -5.02 -8.34 -14.46
N VAL A 120 -3.85 -8.88 -14.12
CA VAL A 120 -3.33 -8.81 -12.75
C VAL A 120 -2.78 -7.42 -12.46
N TRP A 121 -3.19 -6.83 -11.33
CA TRP A 121 -2.71 -5.53 -10.84
C TRP A 121 -2.34 -5.68 -9.36
N PRO A 122 -1.08 -6.01 -9.05
CA PRO A 122 -0.59 -6.09 -7.70
C PRO A 122 0.07 -4.79 -7.25
N ALA A 123 -0.03 -4.52 -5.95
CA ALA A 123 0.64 -3.39 -5.34
C ALA A 123 1.21 -3.74 -3.95
N PHE A 124 2.41 -3.23 -3.67
CA PHE A 124 2.93 -3.02 -2.32
C PHE A 124 3.17 -1.53 -2.16
N TRP A 125 2.41 -0.90 -1.28
CA TRP A 125 2.24 0.54 -1.24
C TRP A 125 1.84 0.99 0.15
N SER A 126 1.66 2.30 0.33
CA SER A 126 1.13 2.85 1.57
C SER A 126 0.26 4.07 1.30
N GLN A 127 -0.70 4.34 2.18
CA GLN A 127 -1.51 5.55 2.10
C GLN A 127 -1.83 6.10 3.49
N ALA A 128 -2.14 7.39 3.56
CA ALA A 128 -2.73 8.01 4.74
C ALA A 128 -4.17 7.51 4.99
N ALA A 129 -4.70 7.80 6.18
CA ALA A 129 -6.08 7.47 6.54
C ALA A 129 -7.12 8.08 5.58
N LYS A 130 -6.79 9.25 5.02
CA LYS A 130 -7.62 9.97 4.05
C LYS A 130 -6.80 10.23 2.79
N TRP A 131 -7.36 9.81 1.66
CA TRP A 131 -6.76 10.08 0.36
C TRP A 131 -7.17 11.48 -0.16
N PRO A 132 -6.28 12.27 -0.80
CA PRO A 132 -4.87 11.99 -1.11
C PRO A 132 -3.90 12.68 -0.13
N GLU A 133 -4.05 12.52 1.18
CA GLU A 133 -3.10 13.07 2.19
C GLU A 133 -1.78 12.26 2.25
N GLY A 134 -1.32 11.81 1.09
CA GLY A 134 -0.13 11.01 0.86
C GLY A 134 -0.45 9.56 0.53
N GLU A 135 0.02 9.11 -0.63
CA GLU A 135 0.09 7.72 -1.07
C GLU A 135 1.46 7.48 -1.73
N ILE A 136 2.06 6.32 -1.45
CA ILE A 136 3.39 5.92 -1.91
C ILE A 136 3.33 4.52 -2.52
N ASP A 137 3.37 4.45 -3.84
CA ASP A 137 3.40 3.19 -4.58
C ASP A 137 4.84 2.74 -4.74
N THR A 138 5.23 1.84 -3.84
CA THR A 138 6.60 1.30 -3.78
C THR A 138 6.83 0.27 -4.89
N LEU A 139 5.82 -0.57 -5.11
CA LEU A 139 5.77 -1.55 -6.17
C LEU A 139 4.37 -1.55 -6.74
N GLU A 140 4.22 -1.17 -8.00
CA GLU A 140 2.97 -1.22 -8.73
C GLU A 140 3.25 -1.37 -10.24
N ASN A 141 2.57 -2.31 -10.88
CA ASN A 141 2.36 -2.28 -12.32
C ASN A 141 1.19 -3.20 -12.68
N VAL A 142 0.91 -3.40 -13.95
CA VAL A 142 -0.23 -4.19 -14.41
C VAL A 142 0.14 -5.20 -15.49
N ASN A 143 -0.71 -6.20 -15.64
CA ASN A 143 -0.68 -7.14 -16.73
C ASN A 143 0.68 -7.89 -16.82
N LEU A 144 1.33 -7.84 -17.99
CA LEU A 144 2.63 -8.45 -18.26
C LEU A 144 3.72 -7.37 -18.43
N ALA A 145 3.61 -6.26 -17.69
CA ALA A 145 4.67 -5.25 -17.63
C ALA A 145 6.02 -5.88 -17.27
N LEU A 146 7.12 -5.25 -17.72
CA LEU A 146 8.47 -5.80 -17.59
C LEU A 146 9.28 -5.16 -16.45
N THR A 147 8.88 -3.98 -16.01
CA THR A 147 9.57 -3.22 -14.95
C THR A 147 8.54 -2.67 -13.98
N ASN A 148 8.99 -2.36 -12.77
CA ASN A 148 8.15 -1.68 -11.79
C ASN A 148 7.90 -0.21 -12.18
N GLN A 149 6.75 0.31 -11.78
CA GLN A 149 6.45 1.73 -11.73
C GLN A 149 6.31 2.14 -10.26
N MET A 150 6.99 3.21 -9.86
CA MET A 150 6.82 3.84 -8.55
C MET A 150 6.03 5.13 -8.74
N ALA A 151 5.17 5.46 -7.79
CA ALA A 151 4.37 6.68 -7.87
C ALA A 151 4.17 7.32 -6.50
N LEU A 152 3.91 8.63 -6.50
CA LEU A 152 3.30 9.33 -5.38
C LEU A 152 2.00 9.99 -5.82
N HIS A 153 1.01 9.96 -4.94
CA HIS A 153 -0.24 10.69 -5.10
C HIS A 153 -0.45 11.59 -3.87
N THR A 154 -0.68 12.88 -4.12
CA THR A 154 -0.83 13.89 -3.09
C THR A 154 -1.93 14.90 -3.45
N GLU A 155 -2.19 15.83 -2.54
CA GLU A 155 -2.81 17.11 -2.89
C GLU A 155 -1.92 17.93 -3.84
N ASP A 156 -2.49 18.91 -4.53
CA ASP A 156 -1.78 19.77 -5.49
C ASP A 156 -0.58 20.51 -4.87
N GLY A 157 0.50 20.61 -5.64
CA GLY A 157 1.68 21.42 -5.30
C GLY A 157 2.92 20.62 -4.88
N CYS A 158 2.86 19.29 -4.90
CA CYS A 158 4.02 18.40 -4.79
C CYS A 158 4.51 18.03 -6.19
N THR A 159 5.76 18.36 -6.51
CA THR A 159 6.39 18.00 -7.79
C THR A 159 7.80 17.45 -7.62
N VAL A 160 8.28 16.72 -8.64
CA VAL A 160 9.62 16.13 -8.71
C VAL A 160 10.48 16.93 -9.69
N PRO A 161 11.62 17.50 -9.26
CA PRO A 161 12.48 18.21 -10.18
C PRO A 161 13.21 17.22 -11.09
N SER A 162 13.38 17.57 -12.36
CA SER A 162 14.14 16.75 -13.33
C SER A 162 15.61 16.51 -12.96
N SER A 163 16.14 17.27 -11.99
CA SER A 163 17.47 17.10 -11.42
C SER A 163 17.52 16.12 -10.23
N ALA A 164 16.41 15.51 -9.84
CA ALA A 164 16.39 14.51 -8.78
C ALA A 164 17.29 13.32 -9.14
N LEU A 165 18.15 12.95 -8.20
CA LEU A 165 19.13 11.87 -8.37
C LEU A 165 18.48 10.52 -8.06
N MET A 166 18.14 9.79 -9.13
CA MET A 166 17.55 8.46 -9.09
C MET A 166 18.03 7.65 -10.29
N THR A 167 18.04 6.32 -10.15
CA THR A 167 18.41 5.41 -11.24
C THR A 167 17.26 5.13 -12.21
N GLY A 168 16.01 5.29 -11.76
CA GLY A 168 14.82 5.19 -12.60
C GLY A 168 14.61 6.41 -13.51
N THR A 169 13.61 6.31 -14.39
CA THR A 169 13.22 7.39 -15.31
C THR A 169 11.94 8.05 -14.84
N LEU A 170 11.99 9.35 -14.53
CA LEU A 170 10.80 10.16 -14.24
C LEU A 170 9.91 10.28 -15.50
N THR A 171 8.67 9.81 -15.41
CA THR A 171 7.70 9.78 -16.51
C THR A 171 6.59 10.83 -16.35
N ASP A 172 6.27 11.22 -15.12
CA ASP A 172 5.44 12.38 -14.78
C ASP A 172 6.00 13.03 -13.52
N ASP A 173 6.10 14.35 -13.50
CA ASP A 173 6.74 15.10 -12.44
C ASP A 173 5.77 15.70 -11.42
N ASP A 174 4.46 15.64 -11.67
CA ASP A 174 3.46 16.28 -10.80
C ASP A 174 2.62 15.23 -10.07
N CYS A 175 2.75 15.23 -8.73
CA CYS A 175 2.17 14.24 -7.83
C CYS A 175 0.74 14.59 -7.41
N GLY A 176 0.29 15.81 -7.74
CA GLY A 176 -1.08 16.25 -7.48
C GLY A 176 -2.09 15.37 -8.20
N THR A 177 -3.17 15.04 -7.50
CA THR A 177 -4.28 14.27 -8.06
C THR A 177 -5.58 15.06 -8.03
N ASP A 178 -6.32 14.98 -9.13
CA ASP A 178 -7.66 15.55 -9.25
C ASP A 178 -8.61 14.62 -10.04
N ALA A 179 -9.82 15.08 -10.32
CA ALA A 179 -10.84 14.29 -11.03
C ALA A 179 -10.45 13.94 -12.49
N THR A 180 -9.39 14.54 -13.03
CA THR A 180 -8.93 14.41 -14.41
C THR A 180 -7.51 13.88 -14.54
N LYS A 181 -6.70 13.96 -13.46
CA LYS A 181 -5.34 13.43 -13.36
C LYS A 181 -5.23 12.57 -12.11
N THR A 182 -5.21 11.24 -12.30
CA THR A 182 -5.11 10.28 -11.18
C THR A 182 -3.77 9.55 -11.13
N GLN A 183 -2.86 9.77 -12.09
CA GLN A 183 -1.64 8.97 -12.23
C GLN A 183 -0.54 9.31 -11.21
N GLY A 184 -0.62 10.49 -10.57
CA GLY A 184 0.46 11.00 -9.71
C GLY A 184 1.77 11.27 -10.47
N CYS A 185 2.86 11.45 -9.73
CA CYS A 185 4.19 11.59 -10.31
C CYS A 185 4.85 10.22 -10.33
N THR A 186 5.32 9.80 -11.51
CA THR A 186 5.68 8.40 -11.77
C THR A 186 7.14 8.25 -12.14
N VAL A 187 7.77 7.19 -11.67
CA VAL A 187 9.13 6.79 -12.00
C VAL A 187 9.11 5.34 -12.46
N THR A 188 9.60 5.08 -13.68
CA THR A 188 9.82 3.71 -14.17
C THR A 188 11.18 3.19 -13.73
N ASP A 189 11.22 2.01 -13.10
CA ASP A 189 12.48 1.37 -12.70
C ASP A 189 13.31 0.98 -13.94
N ALA A 190 14.62 1.23 -13.91
CA ALA A 190 15.52 0.89 -15.02
C ALA A 190 15.90 -0.60 -15.04
N ASN A 191 15.77 -1.30 -13.91
CA ASN A 191 16.14 -2.69 -13.77
C ASN A 191 15.03 -3.62 -14.29
N GLN A 192 15.37 -4.46 -15.27
CA GLN A 192 14.43 -5.43 -15.85
C GLN A 192 14.04 -6.56 -14.88
N ASP A 193 14.79 -6.77 -13.81
CA ASP A 193 14.45 -7.75 -12.76
C ASP A 193 13.45 -7.17 -11.74
N SER A 194 12.99 -5.93 -11.89
CA SER A 194 12.12 -5.27 -10.90
C SER A 194 10.69 -5.82 -10.89
N TYR A 195 10.22 -6.48 -11.94
CA TYR A 195 8.83 -6.93 -11.98
C TYR A 195 8.63 -8.24 -12.74
N GLY A 196 7.47 -8.84 -12.52
CA GLY A 196 6.95 -9.95 -13.30
C GLY A 196 7.84 -11.19 -13.33
N ALA A 197 7.88 -11.85 -14.50
CA ALA A 197 8.59 -13.10 -14.67
C ALA A 197 10.11 -12.97 -14.47
N ALA A 198 10.69 -11.80 -14.79
CA ALA A 198 12.12 -11.54 -14.62
C ALA A 198 12.49 -11.44 -13.13
N PHE A 199 11.68 -10.75 -12.32
CA PHE A 199 11.83 -10.75 -10.86
C PHE A 199 11.84 -12.17 -10.30
N ALA A 200 10.85 -12.99 -10.65
CA ALA A 200 10.78 -14.37 -10.17
C ALA A 200 11.99 -15.22 -10.63
N ALA A 201 12.43 -15.05 -11.89
CA ALA A 201 13.59 -15.76 -12.44
C ALA A 201 14.92 -15.37 -11.76
N ALA A 202 15.03 -14.12 -11.29
CA ALA A 202 16.18 -13.64 -10.53
C ALA A 202 16.23 -14.15 -9.07
N GLY A 203 15.21 -14.89 -8.61
CA GLY A 203 15.05 -15.25 -7.20
C GLY A 203 14.46 -14.13 -6.35
N GLY A 204 13.78 -13.20 -7.01
CA GLY A 204 13.14 -12.01 -6.46
C GLY A 204 14.09 -10.91 -6.05
N GLY A 205 13.77 -10.23 -4.96
CA GLY A 205 14.49 -9.04 -4.53
C GLY A 205 13.83 -8.36 -3.34
N VAL A 206 14.31 -7.15 -3.06
CA VAL A 206 13.89 -6.33 -1.93
C VAL A 206 13.44 -4.96 -2.41
N TYR A 207 12.24 -4.57 -1.99
CA TYR A 207 11.72 -3.22 -2.10
C TYR A 207 11.83 -2.52 -0.75
N ALA A 208 12.37 -1.31 -0.73
CA ALA A 208 12.52 -0.52 0.48
C ALA A 208 12.06 0.93 0.23
N THR A 209 11.29 1.47 1.16
CA THR A 209 10.80 2.84 1.11
C THR A 209 11.11 3.56 2.40
N LEU A 210 11.78 4.71 2.29
CA LEU A 210 12.06 5.61 3.40
C LEU A 210 11.24 6.88 3.23
N LEU A 211 10.35 7.14 4.19
CA LEU A 211 9.64 8.41 4.34
C LEU A 211 10.45 9.30 5.29
N ALA A 212 11.26 10.21 4.75
CA ALA A 212 12.14 11.10 5.50
C ALA A 212 11.72 12.58 5.38
N ASP A 213 12.31 13.44 6.21
CA ASP A 213 12.15 14.90 6.11
C ASP A 213 12.78 15.48 4.83
N THR A 214 13.78 14.80 4.28
CA THR A 214 14.45 15.17 3.01
C THR A 214 13.72 14.69 1.76
N GLY A 215 12.70 13.83 1.89
CA GLY A 215 11.95 13.30 0.76
C GLY A 215 11.48 11.86 0.96
N VAL A 216 10.83 11.33 -0.08
CA VAL A 216 10.51 9.89 -0.18
C VAL A 216 11.57 9.23 -1.07
N TYR A 217 12.12 8.14 -0.59
CA TYR A 217 13.13 7.35 -1.30
C TYR A 217 12.61 5.93 -1.47
N ILE A 218 12.74 5.38 -2.68
CA ILE A 218 12.36 4.01 -2.98
C ILE A 218 13.56 3.31 -3.64
N TRP A 219 13.93 2.15 -3.13
CA TRP A 219 14.96 1.28 -3.70
C TRP A 219 14.38 -0.06 -4.11
N PHE A 220 14.85 -0.56 -5.25
CA PHE A 220 14.77 -1.97 -5.60
C PHE A 220 16.16 -2.59 -5.63
N PHE A 221 16.32 -3.72 -4.95
CA PHE A 221 17.50 -4.58 -5.03
C PHE A 221 17.11 -5.94 -5.57
N SER A 222 17.53 -6.28 -6.79
CA SER A 222 17.48 -7.67 -7.29
C SER A 222 18.24 -8.59 -6.34
N ARG A 223 17.80 -9.86 -6.19
CA ARG A 223 18.25 -10.80 -5.14
C ARG A 223 19.76 -10.82 -4.91
N ALA A 224 20.57 -10.80 -5.97
CA ALA A 224 22.03 -10.87 -5.88
C ALA A 224 22.68 -9.62 -5.25
N ASN A 225 21.96 -8.49 -5.22
CA ASN A 225 22.44 -7.18 -4.79
C ASN A 225 21.78 -6.70 -3.49
N VAL A 226 21.02 -7.55 -2.79
CA VAL A 226 20.36 -7.19 -1.53
C VAL A 226 21.43 -6.84 -0.47
N PRO A 227 21.38 -5.63 0.12
CA PRO A 227 22.27 -5.21 1.19
C PRO A 227 22.24 -6.17 2.39
N SER A 228 23.41 -6.44 3.00
CA SER A 228 23.51 -7.43 4.08
C SER A 228 22.77 -7.03 5.36
N ASP A 229 22.54 -5.73 5.56
CA ASP A 229 21.77 -5.18 6.67
C ASP A 229 20.25 -5.34 6.50
N LEU A 230 19.79 -5.77 5.32
CA LEU A 230 18.42 -6.21 5.01
C LEU A 230 18.28 -7.75 5.01
N SER A 231 19.17 -8.47 5.69
CA SER A 231 19.12 -9.93 5.71
C SER A 231 17.80 -10.49 6.29
N VAL A 232 17.23 -11.47 5.61
CA VAL A 232 16.08 -12.26 6.07
C VAL A 232 16.32 -12.90 7.44
N SER A 233 17.56 -13.31 7.75
CA SER A 233 17.90 -14.07 8.96
C SER A 233 18.15 -13.23 10.21
N ASN A 234 18.24 -11.90 10.09
CA ASN A 234 18.55 -11.03 11.22
C ASN A 234 17.62 -9.80 11.28
N PRO A 235 16.39 -9.96 11.83
CA PRO A 235 15.44 -8.84 11.96
C PRO A 235 15.94 -7.71 12.87
N ASN A 236 16.89 -7.99 13.77
CA ASN A 236 17.45 -6.99 14.69
C ASN A 236 18.63 -6.21 14.09
N SER A 237 19.01 -6.49 12.84
CA SER A 237 19.94 -5.64 12.10
C SER A 237 19.28 -4.27 11.91
N SER A 238 19.99 -3.21 12.31
CA SER A 238 19.55 -1.84 12.04
C SER A 238 19.92 -1.51 10.60
N PRO A 239 18.95 -1.22 9.71
CA PRO A 239 19.24 -0.85 8.32
C PRO A 239 19.99 0.49 8.25
N ASN A 240 20.83 0.63 7.23
CA ASN A 240 21.60 1.83 6.95
C ASN A 240 21.46 2.26 5.49
N PRO A 241 20.43 3.08 5.16
CA PRO A 241 20.20 3.56 3.80
C PRO A 241 21.37 4.34 3.18
N ASP A 242 22.22 4.98 3.99
CA ASP A 242 23.41 5.71 3.49
C ASP A 242 24.38 4.79 2.72
N GLY A 243 24.35 3.48 3.00
CA GLY A 243 25.18 2.47 2.34
C GLY A 243 24.56 1.82 1.11
N TRP A 244 23.30 2.15 0.77
CA TRP A 244 22.55 1.47 -0.29
C TRP A 244 22.77 2.05 -1.68
N GLY A 245 23.36 3.24 -1.78
CA GLY A 245 23.59 3.93 -3.04
C GLY A 245 22.36 4.70 -3.53
N GLU A 246 22.37 5.04 -4.82
CA GLU A 246 21.32 5.87 -5.44
C GLU A 246 19.99 5.10 -5.51
N PRO A 247 18.86 5.72 -5.10
CA PRO A 247 17.55 5.08 -5.12
C PRO A 247 17.01 4.81 -6.53
N SER A 248 16.07 3.88 -6.64
CA SER A 248 15.28 3.65 -7.86
C SER A 248 14.39 4.86 -8.17
N GLY A 249 13.72 5.39 -7.14
CA GLY A 249 12.92 6.62 -7.23
C GLY A 249 13.23 7.55 -6.06
N TYR A 250 13.32 8.86 -6.34
CA TYR A 250 13.55 9.88 -5.33
C TYR A 250 12.67 11.11 -5.55
N TYR A 251 11.90 11.44 -4.52
CA TYR A 251 10.93 12.53 -4.50
C TYR A 251 11.39 13.54 -3.43
N PRO A 252 12.20 14.55 -3.80
CA PRO A 252 12.85 15.44 -2.85
C PRO A 252 11.88 16.40 -2.17
N SER A 253 12.12 16.69 -0.89
CA SER A 253 11.27 17.60 -0.12
C SER A 253 11.38 19.08 -0.53
N SER A 254 12.32 19.43 -1.42
CA SER A 254 12.51 20.80 -1.92
C SER A 254 11.30 21.33 -2.71
N THR A 255 10.58 20.45 -3.39
CA THR A 255 9.38 20.75 -4.19
C THR A 255 8.19 19.87 -3.81
N CYS A 256 8.39 18.93 -2.88
CA CYS A 256 7.34 18.14 -2.27
C CYS A 256 7.61 17.93 -0.76
N PRO A 257 7.44 18.96 0.09
CA PRO A 257 7.70 18.83 1.53
C PRO A 257 6.91 17.68 2.16
N THR A 258 7.61 16.67 2.66
CA THR A 258 6.97 15.44 3.18
C THR A 258 6.10 15.71 4.40
N SER A 259 6.48 16.67 5.25
CA SER A 259 5.67 17.13 6.38
C SER A 259 4.38 17.86 6.00
N THR A 260 4.17 18.16 4.72
CA THR A 260 2.97 18.83 4.21
C THR A 260 2.07 17.85 3.45
N PHE A 261 2.67 16.96 2.68
CA PHE A 261 1.93 16.10 1.76
C PHE A 261 1.73 14.66 2.23
N PHE A 262 2.39 14.24 3.31
CA PHE A 262 2.31 12.86 3.81
C PHE A 262 2.01 12.84 5.30
N GLU A 263 0.80 12.38 5.63
CA GLU A 263 0.43 11.97 6.98
C GLU A 263 0.94 10.56 7.30
N ASP A 264 0.68 10.05 8.50
CA ASP A 264 1.05 8.68 8.89
C ASP A 264 0.45 7.63 7.93
N GLN A 265 1.29 6.72 7.45
CA GLN A 265 0.96 5.81 6.35
C GLN A 265 0.60 4.41 6.84
N PHE A 266 -0.51 3.84 6.36
CA PHE A 266 -0.81 2.42 6.48
C PHE A 266 -0.19 1.67 5.31
N ILE A 267 0.53 0.58 5.61
CA ILE A 267 1.15 -0.27 4.59
C ILE A 267 0.11 -1.23 4.04
N ILE A 268 0.05 -1.38 2.72
CA ILE A 268 -0.93 -2.20 2.01
C ILE A 268 -0.21 -3.18 1.07
N LEU A 269 -0.73 -4.40 1.02
CA LEU A 269 -0.36 -5.43 0.05
C LEU A 269 -1.64 -5.99 -0.56
N ASP A 270 -1.82 -5.84 -1.87
CA ASP A 270 -3.00 -6.35 -2.55
C ASP A 270 -2.78 -6.77 -3.99
N ILE A 271 -3.76 -7.51 -4.51
CA ILE A 271 -3.83 -7.88 -5.92
C ILE A 271 -5.27 -7.65 -6.39
N THR A 272 -5.52 -6.58 -7.13
CA THR A 272 -6.77 -6.42 -7.88
C THR A 272 -6.66 -6.98 -9.29
N LEU A 273 -7.76 -6.95 -10.03
CA LEU A 273 -7.88 -7.48 -11.38
C LEU A 273 -8.59 -6.47 -12.29
N CYS A 274 -8.10 -6.28 -13.51
CA CYS A 274 -8.66 -5.33 -14.48
C CYS A 274 -8.74 -3.91 -13.87
N GLY A 275 -9.95 -3.40 -13.63
CA GLY A 275 -10.15 -2.07 -13.05
C GLY A 275 -9.65 -0.94 -13.93
N ASP A 276 -9.48 0.22 -13.31
CA ASP A 276 -9.18 1.48 -13.99
C ASP A 276 -7.83 1.49 -14.71
N PHE A 277 -6.87 0.66 -14.25
CA PHE A 277 -5.54 0.58 -14.84
C PHE A 277 -5.33 -0.69 -15.69
N ALA A 278 -5.32 -1.89 -15.09
CA ALA A 278 -5.03 -3.12 -15.84
C ALA A 278 -6.11 -3.46 -16.87
N GLY A 279 -7.35 -3.01 -16.64
CA GLY A 279 -8.50 -3.23 -17.49
C GLY A 279 -8.67 -2.21 -18.62
N ALA A 280 -7.96 -1.07 -18.56
CA ALA A 280 -7.97 -0.09 -19.63
C ALA A 280 -7.46 -0.75 -20.93
N LEU A 281 -8.26 -0.69 -22.01
CA LEU A 281 -8.02 -1.49 -23.21
C LEU A 281 -6.68 -1.16 -23.89
N ASP A 282 -6.26 0.10 -23.86
CA ASP A 282 -4.98 0.55 -24.39
C ASP A 282 -3.80 0.04 -23.55
N VAL A 283 -3.92 0.03 -22.21
CA VAL A 283 -2.92 -0.53 -21.29
C VAL A 283 -2.84 -2.05 -21.41
N TYR A 284 -3.99 -2.73 -21.43
CA TYR A 284 -4.08 -4.17 -21.60
C TYR A 284 -3.44 -4.61 -22.92
N ASN A 285 -3.73 -3.91 -24.02
CA ASN A 285 -3.22 -4.23 -25.35
C ASN A 285 -1.68 -4.13 -25.48
N GLN A 286 -1.02 -3.33 -24.64
CA GLN A 286 0.44 -3.15 -24.68
C GLN A 286 1.20 -4.43 -24.30
N THR A 287 0.67 -5.22 -23.37
CA THR A 287 1.41 -6.37 -22.80
C THR A 287 0.67 -7.70 -22.90
N CYS A 288 -0.66 -7.68 -23.11
CA CYS A 288 -1.50 -8.89 -23.20
C CYS A 288 -1.94 -9.28 -24.61
N GLY A 289 -1.40 -8.59 -25.62
CA GLY A 289 -1.65 -8.89 -27.02
C GLY A 289 -2.87 -8.16 -27.61
N PRO A 290 -3.10 -8.33 -28.93
CA PRO A 290 -4.07 -7.54 -29.67
C PRO A 290 -5.51 -7.80 -29.21
N ILE A 291 -6.20 -6.73 -28.82
CA ILE A 291 -7.64 -6.78 -28.52
C ILE A 291 -8.45 -6.80 -29.82
N PRO A 292 -9.42 -7.72 -30.00
CA PRO A 292 -10.30 -7.72 -31.17
C PRO A 292 -11.09 -6.42 -31.32
N THR A 293 -11.29 -5.95 -32.56
CA THR A 293 -12.05 -4.71 -32.84
C THR A 293 -13.47 -4.72 -32.26
N GLU A 294 -14.10 -5.89 -32.21
CA GLU A 294 -15.46 -6.10 -31.68
C GLU A 294 -15.49 -6.46 -30.19
N ALA A 295 -14.35 -6.31 -29.49
CA ALA A 295 -14.27 -6.63 -28.07
C ALA A 295 -15.18 -5.69 -27.25
N PRO A 296 -15.91 -6.21 -26.24
CA PRO A 296 -16.69 -5.36 -25.36
C PRO A 296 -15.78 -4.48 -24.49
N THR A 297 -16.33 -3.41 -23.92
CA THR A 297 -15.57 -2.51 -23.03
C THR A 297 -15.00 -3.23 -21.81
N ASN A 298 -15.63 -4.30 -21.34
CA ASN A 298 -15.15 -5.17 -20.26
C ASN A 298 -14.40 -6.41 -20.79
N TYR A 299 -13.63 -6.26 -21.87
CA TYR A 299 -12.87 -7.35 -22.48
C TYR A 299 -11.92 -8.03 -21.49
N CYS A 300 -11.22 -7.25 -20.65
CA CYS A 300 -10.34 -7.78 -19.61
C CYS A 300 -11.09 -8.78 -18.69
N TYR A 301 -12.27 -8.40 -18.21
CA TYR A 301 -13.11 -9.23 -17.35
C TYR A 301 -13.57 -10.52 -18.04
N THR A 302 -14.16 -10.38 -19.23
CA THR A 302 -14.74 -11.52 -19.97
C THR A 302 -13.69 -12.50 -20.49
N THR A 303 -12.44 -12.07 -20.63
CA THR A 303 -11.33 -12.89 -21.11
C THR A 303 -10.56 -13.57 -19.98
N ASN A 304 -10.36 -12.89 -18.85
CA ASN A 304 -9.43 -13.36 -17.80
C ASN A 304 -10.12 -13.77 -16.50
N VAL A 305 -11.13 -13.02 -16.06
CA VAL A 305 -11.65 -13.13 -14.69
C VAL A 305 -12.66 -14.26 -14.56
N ILE A 306 -13.55 -14.42 -15.55
CA ILE A 306 -14.50 -15.53 -15.59
C ILE A 306 -13.82 -16.85 -15.95
N GLY A 307 -14.43 -17.97 -15.59
CA GLY A 307 -13.88 -19.31 -15.84
C GLY A 307 -13.13 -19.89 -14.65
N ASN A 308 -12.31 -20.90 -14.89
CA ASN A 308 -11.76 -21.80 -13.87
C ASN A 308 -10.59 -21.23 -13.04
N GLY A 309 -10.03 -20.07 -13.42
CA GLY A 309 -8.92 -19.42 -12.70
C GLY A 309 -7.52 -19.93 -13.01
N SER A 310 -7.35 -20.93 -13.88
CA SER A 310 -6.03 -21.52 -14.19
C SER A 310 -5.02 -20.54 -14.80
N ASN A 311 -5.47 -19.39 -15.30
CA ASN A 311 -4.61 -18.30 -15.76
C ASN A 311 -3.95 -17.50 -14.62
N TYR A 312 -4.32 -17.73 -13.36
CA TYR A 312 -3.82 -16.99 -12.19
C TYR A 312 -2.75 -17.75 -11.38
N ASP A 313 -2.14 -18.80 -11.93
CA ASP A 313 -1.08 -19.56 -11.25
C ASP A 313 0.15 -18.70 -10.89
N ALA A 314 0.42 -17.64 -11.66
CA ALA A 314 1.47 -16.66 -11.39
C ALA A 314 0.97 -15.39 -10.65
N ALA A 315 -0.30 -15.33 -10.25
CA ALA A 315 -0.88 -14.15 -9.60
C ALA A 315 -0.80 -14.27 -8.06
N TYR A 316 0.43 -14.33 -7.54
CA TYR A 316 0.68 -14.37 -6.09
C TYR A 316 1.98 -13.68 -5.70
N PHE A 317 1.97 -13.08 -4.51
CA PHE A 317 3.18 -12.71 -3.80
C PHE A 317 3.72 -13.93 -3.05
N GLU A 318 5.04 -14.11 -3.06
CA GLU A 318 5.73 -14.95 -2.10
C GLU A 318 6.74 -14.10 -1.33
N VAL A 319 6.41 -13.83 -0.07
CA VAL A 319 7.09 -12.83 0.76
C VAL A 319 7.85 -13.53 1.88
N GLN A 320 9.16 -13.24 1.98
CA GLN A 320 10.00 -13.74 3.07
C GLN A 320 9.77 -12.91 4.34
N TYR A 321 9.71 -11.58 4.21
CA TYR A 321 9.30 -10.70 5.30
C TYR A 321 8.75 -9.36 4.78
N ILE A 322 7.92 -8.72 5.60
CA ILE A 322 7.71 -7.27 5.59
C ILE A 322 8.15 -6.74 6.96
N ARG A 323 9.00 -5.73 6.98
CA ARG A 323 9.52 -5.13 8.21
C ARG A 323 9.41 -3.62 8.16
N VAL A 324 9.20 -3.03 9.33
CA VAL A 324 9.17 -1.58 9.51
C VAL A 324 10.14 -1.19 10.62
N TRP A 325 10.95 -0.17 10.35
CA TRP A 325 11.80 0.47 11.33
C TRP A 325 11.50 1.96 11.41
N SER A 326 11.92 2.61 12.49
CA SER A 326 11.94 4.07 12.59
C SER A 326 13.25 4.58 13.21
N ASN A 327 13.77 5.67 12.66
CA ASN A 327 14.90 6.41 13.23
C ASN A 327 14.46 7.44 14.28
N VAL A 328 13.15 7.60 14.48
CA VAL A 328 12.57 8.39 15.56
C VAL A 328 12.38 7.46 16.75
N THR A 329 12.94 7.82 17.91
CA THR A 329 12.58 7.14 19.16
C THR A 329 11.14 7.51 19.50
N THR A 330 10.17 6.71 19.09
CA THR A 330 8.75 6.94 19.42
C THR A 330 8.52 6.71 20.92
N ALA A 331 8.56 7.80 21.68
CA ALA A 331 7.76 7.93 22.90
C ALA A 331 6.47 8.67 22.53
N ASN A 332 5.57 8.01 21.80
CA ASN A 332 4.18 8.46 21.69
C ASN A 332 3.27 7.32 21.23
N THR A 333 3.13 6.30 22.08
CA THR A 333 1.88 5.54 22.13
C THR A 333 0.80 6.50 22.65
N THR A 334 -0.03 7.04 21.76
CA THR A 334 -1.30 7.66 22.14
C THR A 334 -2.27 6.56 22.58
N THR A 335 -2.03 5.98 23.76
CA THR A 335 -3.07 5.27 24.49
C THR A 335 -4.16 6.28 24.83
N GLY A 336 -5.33 6.13 24.22
CA GLY A 336 -6.54 6.87 24.58
C GLY A 336 -6.84 6.71 26.07
N SER A 337 -6.38 7.67 26.87
CA SER A 337 -6.71 7.76 28.29
C SER A 337 -8.14 8.27 28.39
N ASN A 338 -9.07 7.35 28.61
CA ASN A 338 -10.42 7.63 29.02
C ASN A 338 -10.39 8.39 30.36
N SER A 339 -10.56 9.72 30.32
CA SER A 339 -10.60 10.58 31.50
C SER A 339 -11.97 10.45 32.19
N THR A 340 -12.15 9.42 33.01
CA THR A 340 -13.20 9.44 34.03
C THR A 340 -12.77 10.38 35.15
N GLY A 341 -13.12 11.65 35.01
CA GLY A 341 -12.99 12.65 36.07
C GLY A 341 -13.85 12.28 37.28
N GLY A 342 -13.20 11.95 38.38
CA GLY A 342 -13.81 11.92 39.71
C GLY A 342 -13.84 13.32 40.32
N GLY A 343 -15.01 13.76 40.78
CA GLY A 343 -15.20 15.00 41.52
C GLY A 343 -16.48 14.92 42.37
N SER A 344 -16.30 14.84 43.68
CA SER A 344 -17.31 14.57 44.71
C SER A 344 -18.20 15.78 45.06
N GLY A 345 -19.49 15.51 45.29
CA GLY A 345 -20.25 15.93 46.46
C GLY A 345 -20.97 17.29 46.45
N SER A 346 -22.31 17.28 46.50
CA SER A 346 -23.09 17.83 47.63
C SER A 346 -24.60 17.58 47.44
N SER A 347 -25.33 17.68 48.56
CA SER A 347 -26.62 17.07 48.92
C SER A 347 -27.91 17.83 48.56
N SER A 348 -29.03 17.08 48.50
CA SER A 348 -30.45 17.38 48.80
C SER A 348 -31.38 17.02 47.62
N GLY A 349 -32.58 16.44 47.74
CA GLY A 349 -33.36 15.86 48.82
C GLY A 349 -34.68 15.31 48.24
N SER A 350 -35.22 14.25 48.85
CA SER A 350 -36.63 13.80 48.90
C SER A 350 -37.45 13.45 47.62
N GLY A 351 -37.91 12.19 47.57
CA GLY A 351 -39.37 11.90 47.44
C GLY A 351 -39.85 10.93 46.33
N GLY A 352 -40.44 9.80 46.74
CA GLY A 352 -41.63 9.19 46.12
C GLY A 352 -41.46 8.19 44.96
N THR A 353 -41.55 6.87 45.22
CA THR A 353 -42.73 5.97 44.98
C THR A 353 -42.81 5.25 43.62
N SER A 354 -42.56 3.93 43.69
CA SER A 354 -43.32 2.77 43.13
C SER A 354 -43.94 2.81 41.72
N GLY A 355 -43.66 1.77 40.93
CA GLY A 355 -44.71 1.05 40.18
C GLY A 355 -44.41 0.51 38.79
N LYS A 356 -44.31 -0.84 38.72
CA LYS A 356 -44.89 -1.77 37.72
C LYS A 356 -44.27 -1.92 36.31
N SER A 357 -43.90 -3.18 36.06
CA SER A 357 -44.03 -4.03 34.86
C SER A 357 -44.68 -3.45 33.60
N SER A 358 -44.07 -3.70 32.43
CA SER A 358 -44.46 -4.81 31.54
C SER A 358 -43.76 -4.79 30.17
N ALA A 359 -43.71 -5.99 29.59
CA ALA A 359 -43.25 -6.48 28.29
C ALA A 359 -43.39 -5.60 27.02
N ILE A 360 -42.37 -5.74 26.12
CA ILE A 360 -42.36 -6.17 24.68
C ILE A 360 -43.56 -5.71 23.80
N PRO A 361 -43.45 -5.20 22.53
CA PRO A 361 -42.65 -5.71 21.39
C PRO A 361 -42.08 -4.71 20.35
N ILE A 362 -41.25 -5.30 19.47
CA ILE A 362 -40.96 -5.02 18.05
C ILE A 362 -42.07 -4.26 17.31
N PHE A 363 -41.71 -3.27 16.46
CA PHE A 363 -42.28 -3.12 15.10
C PHE A 363 -41.39 -2.27 14.17
N THR A 364 -41.44 -2.70 12.92
CA THR A 364 -40.85 -2.20 11.67
C THR A 364 -41.53 -0.94 11.11
N LYS A 365 -40.98 -0.45 9.97
CA LYS A 365 -41.53 0.44 8.91
C LYS A 365 -40.84 1.80 8.83
N SER A 366 -40.68 2.47 7.69
CA SER A 366 -40.84 2.18 6.25
C SER A 366 -40.32 3.42 5.49
N ALA A 367 -40.00 3.23 4.21
CA ALA A 367 -39.73 4.27 3.23
C ALA A 367 -40.90 5.25 3.01
N ALA A 368 -40.59 6.45 2.53
CA ALA A 368 -41.53 7.35 1.86
C ALA A 368 -40.87 7.96 0.62
N LEU A 369 -41.53 7.74 -0.51
CA LEU A 369 -41.31 8.30 -1.84
C LEU A 369 -42.18 9.56 -1.97
N ALA A 370 -41.70 10.61 -2.64
CA ALA A 370 -42.57 11.70 -3.11
C ALA A 370 -42.25 12.01 -4.58
N ALA A 371 -43.27 11.85 -5.42
CA ALA A 371 -43.31 12.23 -6.82
C ALA A 371 -44.17 13.48 -6.99
N LEU A 372 -43.83 14.34 -7.95
CA LEU A 372 -44.77 15.29 -8.56
C LEU A 372 -44.60 15.28 -10.09
N LEU A 373 -45.67 14.88 -10.79
CA LEU A 373 -45.97 15.17 -12.20
C LEU A 373 -46.44 16.64 -12.32
N GLY A 374 -46.44 17.35 -13.47
CA GLY A 374 -46.10 17.04 -14.85
C GLY A 374 -46.67 18.11 -15.82
N ILE A 375 -46.20 18.05 -17.08
CA ILE A 375 -46.87 18.36 -18.39
C ILE A 375 -47.29 19.84 -18.65
N VAL A 376 -46.90 20.51 -19.75
CA VAL A 376 -47.44 20.56 -21.15
C VAL A 376 -46.43 21.44 -21.94
N GLY A 377 -46.08 21.31 -23.23
CA GLY A 377 -46.58 20.55 -24.38
C GLY A 377 -45.74 20.89 -25.64
N ALA A 378 -45.95 20.12 -26.70
CA ALA A 378 -45.15 20.05 -27.93
C ALA A 378 -45.55 21.06 -29.03
N VAL A 379 -44.57 21.47 -29.86
CA VAL A 379 -44.67 21.87 -31.30
C VAL A 379 -43.27 21.64 -31.91
N ALA A 380 -43.00 20.56 -32.65
CA ALA A 380 -43.15 20.32 -34.10
C ALA A 380 -42.14 21.04 -35.04
N LEU A 381 -41.23 20.22 -35.59
CA LEU A 381 -40.80 20.05 -36.99
C LEU A 381 -39.96 21.10 -37.76
N LEU A 382 -38.97 20.53 -38.47
CA LEU A 382 -38.32 20.90 -39.76
C LEU A 382 -37.08 21.79 -39.73
N ALA A 383 -35.90 21.17 -39.80
CA ALA A 383 -34.99 21.14 -40.96
C ALA A 383 -33.74 20.32 -40.64
#